data_AF-A0A093VES7-F1
#
_entry.id   AF-A0A093VES7-F1
#
_cell.length_a   1.000
_cell.length_b   1.000
_cell.length_c   1.000
_cell.angle_alpha   90.00
_cell.angle_beta   90.00
_cell.angle_gamma   90.00
#
_symmetry.space_group_name_H-M   'P 1'
#
loop_
_entity.id
_entity.type
_entity.pdbx_description
1 polymer ?
#
loop_
_entity_poly.entity_id
_entity_poly.type
_entity_poly.pdbx_seq_one_letter_code
_entity_poly.pdbx_strand_id
1 'polypeptide(L)'
;MASPQSIARLVASRRPFVAVPSTTLRALAAANFSSSAYHAATPSGPPPSGFRLPPPKRWDQDGESSLDKATKYFLMAELFRGMYVVLEQFFRPPYTIFYPFEKGPISPRFRGEHALRRYPSGEERCIACKLCEAICPAQAITIEAEEREDGSRRTTRYDIDMTKCIYCGYCQESCPVDAIVESPNAEYATETREELLYNKEKLLANGDKWEPELAAVARADAPYR
;
A
#
# COMPACT_ATOMS: atom_id res chain seq x y z
N MET A 1 15.90 38.76 -12.38
CA MET A 1 17.37 38.57 -12.31
C MET A 1 17.57 37.12 -11.84
N ALA A 2 17.97 36.13 -12.63
CA ALA A 2 18.92 36.06 -13.73
C ALA A 2 18.41 35.20 -14.91
N SER A 3 19.13 35.32 -16.02
CA SER A 3 18.91 34.82 -17.39
C SER A 3 19.02 33.29 -17.58
N PRO A 4 18.47 32.75 -18.69
CA PRO A 4 18.59 31.33 -19.03
C PRO A 4 19.93 31.04 -19.72
N GLN A 5 20.53 29.87 -19.49
CA GLN A 5 21.66 29.37 -20.29
C GLN A 5 21.26 28.19 -21.18
N SER A 6 21.77 28.25 -22.40
CA SER A 6 21.37 27.46 -23.57
C SER A 6 21.99 26.08 -23.64
N ILE A 7 21.21 25.15 -24.19
CA ILE A 7 21.64 23.88 -24.76
C ILE A 7 22.50 24.17 -26.02
N ALA A 8 23.74 23.69 -26.07
CA ALA A 8 24.37 23.21 -27.32
C ALA A 8 25.79 22.61 -27.13
N ARG A 9 25.94 21.39 -27.68
CA ARG A 9 27.10 20.81 -28.40
C ARG A 9 28.29 20.30 -27.56
N LEU A 10 28.48 18.97 -27.48
CA LEU A 10 29.26 18.13 -28.41
C LEU A 10 30.73 18.56 -28.52
N VAL A 11 31.65 17.68 -28.10
CA VAL A 11 32.68 17.04 -28.94
C VAL A 11 33.68 16.30 -28.04
N ALA A 12 33.87 15.03 -28.37
CA ALA A 12 34.90 14.16 -27.82
C ALA A 12 36.30 14.80 -27.97
N SER A 13 37.02 14.95 -26.86
CA SER A 13 38.46 15.23 -26.89
C SER A 13 39.23 14.04 -26.33
N ARG A 14 40.07 13.47 -27.19
CA ARG A 14 41.05 12.42 -26.89
C ARG A 14 42.06 12.98 -25.88
N ARG A 15 42.30 12.27 -24.77
CA ARG A 15 43.44 12.56 -23.89
C ARG A 15 44.73 12.02 -24.53
N PRO A 16 45.87 12.75 -24.43
CA PRO A 16 47.11 12.31 -25.03
C PRO A 16 47.76 11.19 -24.20
N PHE A 17 48.43 10.29 -24.93
CA PHE A 17 49.30 9.23 -24.43
C PHE A 17 50.44 9.83 -23.59
N VAL A 18 50.59 9.36 -22.34
CA VAL A 18 51.79 9.62 -21.52
C VAL A 18 52.73 8.43 -21.68
N ALA A 19 53.94 8.69 -22.17
CA ALA A 19 55.00 7.71 -22.32
C ALA A 19 55.56 7.30 -20.93
N VAL A 20 55.60 6.00 -20.67
CA VAL A 20 56.24 5.42 -19.48
C VAL A 20 57.66 5.00 -19.88
N PRO A 21 58.73 5.45 -19.19
CA PRO A 21 60.07 4.98 -19.50
C PRO A 21 60.27 3.55 -18.98
N SER A 22 60.63 2.70 -19.93
CA SER A 22 61.28 1.41 -19.75
C SER A 22 62.55 1.57 -18.92
N THR A 23 62.59 0.97 -17.73
CA THR A 23 63.76 0.26 -17.17
C THR A 23 63.46 -0.13 -15.72
N THR A 24 63.17 -1.41 -15.51
CA THR A 24 63.73 -2.31 -14.48
C THR A 24 62.75 -3.46 -14.26
N LEU A 25 62.98 -4.52 -15.03
CA LEU A 25 62.27 -5.78 -14.99
C LEU A 25 63.04 -6.68 -14.01
N ARG A 26 62.62 -6.77 -12.74
CA ARG A 26 62.91 -7.91 -11.84
C ARG A 26 62.30 -7.73 -10.45
N ALA A 27 61.10 -8.26 -10.26
CA ALA A 27 60.65 -8.95 -9.04
C ALA A 27 59.22 -9.48 -9.26
N LEU A 28 59.08 -10.48 -10.15
CA LEU A 28 57.99 -11.44 -10.04
C LEU A 28 58.30 -12.32 -8.82
N ALA A 29 57.73 -12.02 -7.65
CA ALA A 29 57.45 -12.98 -6.58
C ALA A 29 56.94 -12.24 -5.34
N ALA A 30 55.63 -12.01 -5.31
CA ALA A 30 54.74 -12.10 -4.15
C ALA A 30 53.50 -11.30 -4.51
N ALA A 31 52.65 -11.87 -5.37
CA ALA A 31 51.23 -11.65 -5.18
C ALA A 31 50.96 -12.17 -3.76
N ASN A 32 51.03 -11.27 -2.78
CA ASN A 32 50.40 -11.49 -1.49
C ASN A 32 48.92 -11.58 -1.81
N PHE A 33 48.50 -12.79 -2.16
CA PHE A 33 47.12 -13.23 -2.08
C PHE A 33 46.77 -13.22 -0.59
N SER A 34 46.71 -12.01 -0.02
CA SER A 34 46.17 -11.79 1.30
C SER A 34 44.67 -11.95 1.13
N SER A 35 44.23 -13.19 1.24
CA SER A 35 42.85 -13.54 1.49
C SER A 35 42.46 -12.99 2.87
N SER A 36 42.18 -11.69 2.95
CA SER A 36 41.35 -11.04 3.97
C SER A 36 41.56 -9.52 3.93
N ALA A 37 41.12 -8.86 2.85
CA ALA A 37 40.52 -7.54 3.09
C ALA A 37 39.20 -7.83 3.82
N TYR A 38 39.11 -7.44 5.09
CA TYR A 38 37.87 -7.53 5.85
C TYR A 38 36.80 -6.70 5.13
N HIS A 39 35.99 -7.31 4.26
CA HIS A 39 34.77 -6.68 3.81
C HIS A 39 33.88 -6.52 5.04
N ALA A 40 33.65 -5.27 5.45
CA ALA A 40 32.66 -4.98 6.47
C ALA A 40 31.30 -5.52 6.00
N ALA A 41 30.56 -6.19 6.87
CA ALA A 41 29.24 -6.77 6.57
C ALA A 41 28.14 -5.71 6.31
N THR A 42 28.52 -4.44 6.10
CA THR A 42 27.65 -3.28 5.97
C THR A 42 27.97 -2.50 4.68
N PRO A 43 26.95 -2.03 3.93
CA PRO A 43 27.14 -1.35 2.64
C PRO A 43 27.91 -0.02 2.71
N SER A 44 28.10 0.56 3.91
CA SER A 44 28.93 1.75 4.11
C SER A 44 29.51 1.82 5.52
N GLY A 45 30.84 1.88 5.63
CA GLY A 45 31.56 2.20 6.87
C GLY A 45 31.68 1.04 7.88
N PRO A 46 32.50 1.21 8.93
CA PRO A 46 32.55 0.27 10.04
C PRO A 46 31.19 0.23 10.75
N PRO A 47 30.80 -0.92 11.34
CA PRO A 47 29.54 -1.04 12.06
C PRO A 47 29.48 -0.02 13.22
N PRO A 48 28.29 0.53 13.54
CA PRO A 48 28.13 1.46 14.65
C PRO A 48 28.58 0.83 15.97
N SER A 49 29.05 1.65 16.93
CA SER A 49 29.42 1.17 18.25
C SER A 49 28.26 0.42 18.91
N GLY A 50 28.50 -0.80 19.40
CA GLY A 50 27.44 -1.66 19.98
C GLY A 50 26.68 -2.52 18.97
N PHE A 51 27.06 -2.53 17.70
CA PHE A 51 26.48 -3.43 16.69
C PHE A 51 26.69 -4.91 17.01
N ARG A 52 27.85 -5.25 17.60
CA ARG A 52 28.11 -6.61 18.09
C ARG A 52 27.50 -6.76 19.47
N LEU A 53 26.46 -7.59 19.56
CA LEU A 53 25.89 -7.98 20.84
C LEU A 53 26.97 -8.63 21.72
N PRO A 54 26.95 -8.38 23.04
CA PRO A 54 27.83 -9.08 23.96
C PRO A 54 27.52 -10.59 23.90
N PRO A 55 28.52 -11.45 24.17
CA PRO A 55 28.27 -12.88 24.27
C PRO A 55 27.18 -13.14 25.33
N PRO A 56 26.30 -14.14 25.12
CA PRO A 56 25.29 -14.49 26.09
C PRO A 56 25.97 -14.90 27.41
N LYS A 57 25.35 -14.52 28.53
CA LYS A 57 25.85 -14.92 29.85
C LYS A 57 25.75 -16.44 29.98
N ARG A 58 26.80 -17.05 30.54
CA ARG A 58 26.81 -18.46 30.91
C ARG A 58 26.18 -18.64 32.29
N TRP A 59 25.72 -19.84 32.61
CA TRP A 59 25.03 -20.15 33.88
C TRP A 59 25.85 -19.80 35.14
N ASP A 60 27.18 -19.82 35.05
CA ASP A 60 28.14 -19.43 36.10
C ASP A 60 28.33 -17.92 36.27
N GLN A 61 27.96 -17.13 35.24
CA GLN A 61 28.20 -15.68 35.16
C GLN A 61 26.95 -14.87 35.52
N ASP A 62 25.89 -15.57 35.94
CA ASP A 62 24.65 -14.96 36.36
C ASP A 62 24.77 -14.52 37.83
N GLY A 63 24.33 -13.29 38.13
CA GLY A 63 24.35 -12.75 39.50
C GLY A 63 23.22 -13.26 40.41
N GLU A 64 22.46 -14.27 39.97
CA GLU A 64 21.34 -14.83 40.75
C GLU A 64 21.77 -16.12 41.46
N SER A 65 21.33 -16.29 42.71
CA SER A 65 21.63 -17.50 43.47
C SER A 65 20.92 -18.73 42.85
N SER A 66 21.54 -19.91 42.97
CA SER A 66 20.99 -21.15 42.43
C SER A 66 19.65 -21.55 43.07
N LEU A 67 19.45 -21.20 44.34
CA LEU A 67 18.19 -21.43 45.06
C LEU A 67 17.07 -20.50 44.57
N ASP A 68 17.38 -19.24 44.21
CA ASP A 68 16.38 -18.32 43.62
C ASP A 68 15.92 -18.82 42.25
N LYS A 69 16.82 -19.37 41.44
CA LYS A 69 16.47 -20.00 40.17
C LYS A 69 15.59 -21.24 40.36
N ALA A 70 15.94 -22.10 41.33
CA ALA A 70 15.17 -23.30 41.63
C ALA A 70 13.76 -22.97 42.16
N THR A 71 13.63 -21.98 43.04
CA THR A 71 12.33 -21.54 43.56
C THR A 71 11.46 -20.95 42.45
N LYS A 72 11.99 -20.07 41.59
CA LYS A 72 11.28 -19.57 40.41
C LYS A 72 10.83 -20.70 39.47
N TYR A 73 11.66 -21.72 39.28
CA TYR A 73 11.35 -22.88 38.44
C TYR A 73 10.23 -23.74 39.02
N PHE A 74 10.35 -24.18 40.28
CA PHE A 74 9.38 -25.08 40.92
C PHE A 74 8.07 -24.37 41.29
N LEU A 75 8.13 -23.10 41.72
CA LEU A 75 6.95 -22.32 42.07
C LEU A 75 6.33 -21.59 40.87
N MET A 76 6.92 -21.71 39.67
CA MET A 76 6.44 -21.10 38.43
C MET A 76 6.05 -19.63 38.61
N ALA A 77 6.91 -18.84 39.26
CA ALA A 77 6.59 -17.47 39.65
C ALA A 77 6.18 -16.59 38.46
N GLU A 78 6.82 -16.79 37.29
CA GLU A 78 6.48 -16.08 36.05
C GLU A 78 5.09 -16.47 35.50
N LEU A 79 4.63 -17.71 35.75
CA LEU A 79 3.29 -18.14 35.37
C LEU A 79 2.22 -17.39 36.16
N PHE A 80 2.42 -17.24 37.48
CA PHE A 80 1.52 -16.47 38.33
C PHE A 80 1.56 -14.98 38.00
N ARG A 81 2.74 -14.43 37.68
CA ARG A 81 2.86 -13.06 37.18
C ARG A 81 2.06 -12.86 35.89
N GLY A 82 2.15 -13.80 34.95
CA GLY A 82 1.35 -13.78 33.71
C GLY A 82 -0.15 -13.87 33.99
N MET A 83 -0.57 -14.76 34.90
CA MET A 83 -1.96 -14.89 35.32
C MET A 83 -2.50 -13.59 35.93
N TYR A 84 -1.68 -12.89 36.73
CA TYR A 84 -2.05 -11.61 37.32
C TYR A 84 -2.26 -10.53 36.26
N VAL A 85 -1.42 -10.45 35.23
CA VAL A 85 -1.60 -9.51 34.11
C VAL A 85 -2.90 -9.80 33.33
N VAL A 86 -3.26 -11.07 33.16
CA VAL A 86 -4.55 -11.45 32.56
C VAL A 86 -5.71 -11.05 33.46
N LEU A 87 -5.58 -11.23 34.78
CA LEU A 87 -6.58 -10.80 35.74
C LEU A 87 -6.78 -9.27 35.74
N GLU A 88 -5.72 -8.48 35.55
CA GLU A 88 -5.86 -7.02 35.35
C GLU A 88 -6.73 -6.68 34.14
N GLN A 89 -6.63 -7.45 33.05
CA GLN A 89 -7.44 -7.23 31.86
C GLN A 89 -8.93 -7.50 32.11
N PHE A 90 -9.27 -8.40 33.03
CA PHE A 90 -10.66 -8.69 33.41
C PHE A 90 -11.38 -7.49 34.04
N PHE A 91 -10.64 -6.62 34.74
CA PHE A 91 -11.20 -5.43 35.38
C PHE A 91 -11.20 -4.19 34.48
N ARG A 92 -10.68 -4.28 33.25
CA ARG A 92 -10.78 -3.18 32.27
C ARG A 92 -12.12 -3.24 31.52
N PRO A 93 -12.69 -2.10 31.12
CA PRO A 93 -13.88 -2.10 30.29
C PRO A 93 -13.60 -2.78 28.93
N PRO A 94 -14.55 -3.57 28.39
CA PRO A 94 -14.38 -4.23 27.10
C PRO A 94 -14.43 -3.21 25.95
N TYR A 95 -13.66 -3.47 24.90
CA TYR A 95 -13.61 -2.63 23.68
C TYR A 95 -14.66 -3.02 22.62
N THR A 96 -15.54 -3.97 22.92
CA THR A 96 -16.52 -4.51 21.97
C THR A 96 -17.61 -3.48 21.68
N ILE A 97 -17.83 -3.18 20.40
CA ILE A 97 -18.99 -2.43 19.91
C ILE A 97 -20.13 -3.40 19.59
N PHE A 98 -21.38 -2.97 19.80
CA PHE A 98 -22.55 -3.81 19.51
C PHE A 98 -23.01 -3.65 18.06
N TYR A 99 -22.30 -4.28 17.12
CA TYR A 99 -22.78 -4.40 15.74
C TYR A 99 -24.08 -5.26 15.73
N PRO A 100 -25.17 -4.85 15.06
CA PRO A 100 -25.31 -3.81 14.04
C PRO A 100 -25.78 -2.42 14.50
N PHE A 101 -26.03 -2.23 15.80
CA PHE A 101 -26.57 -0.97 16.34
C PHE A 101 -25.50 0.14 16.43
N GLU A 102 -24.26 -0.25 16.72
CA GLU A 102 -23.09 0.62 16.75
C GLU A 102 -22.13 0.19 15.64
N LYS A 103 -21.81 1.11 14.72
CA LYS A 103 -20.85 0.88 13.64
C LYS A 103 -19.49 1.48 13.99
N GLY A 104 -18.41 0.85 13.50
CA GLY A 104 -17.06 1.37 13.64
C GLY A 104 -16.89 2.72 12.91
N PRO A 105 -15.91 3.54 13.31
CA PRO A 105 -15.65 4.80 12.63
C PRO A 105 -15.10 4.56 11.22
N ILE A 106 -15.74 5.15 10.21
CA ILE A 106 -15.34 5.05 8.80
C ILE A 106 -14.76 6.39 8.35
N SER A 107 -13.60 6.35 7.69
CA SER A 107 -12.99 7.55 7.09
C SER A 107 -13.69 7.93 5.78
N PRO A 108 -13.67 9.21 5.35
CA PRO A 108 -14.18 9.60 4.02
C PRO A 108 -13.50 8.86 2.85
N ARG A 109 -12.29 8.32 3.05
CA ARG A 109 -11.53 7.59 2.01
C ARG A 109 -11.82 6.10 1.96
N PHE A 110 -12.84 5.65 2.68
CA PHE A 110 -13.20 4.25 2.68
C PHE A 110 -13.63 3.80 1.27
N ARG A 111 -13.24 2.57 0.93
CA ARG A 111 -13.45 1.97 -0.39
C ARG A 111 -14.41 0.78 -0.24
N GLY A 112 -15.64 0.94 -0.72
CA GLY A 112 -16.71 -0.06 -0.61
C GLY A 112 -17.42 -0.34 -1.94
N GLU A 113 -18.75 -0.46 -1.90
CA GLU A 113 -19.58 -0.79 -3.05
C GLU A 113 -19.43 0.26 -4.16
N HIS A 114 -19.32 -0.17 -5.42
CA HIS A 114 -19.15 0.75 -6.53
C HIS A 114 -20.47 1.42 -6.92
N ALA A 115 -20.39 2.67 -7.37
CA ALA A 115 -21.52 3.47 -7.81
C ALA A 115 -21.17 4.33 -9.02
N LEU A 116 -22.10 4.45 -9.97
CA LEU A 116 -22.00 5.39 -11.09
C LEU A 116 -22.80 6.66 -10.76
N ARG A 117 -22.12 7.81 -10.79
CA ARG A 117 -22.71 9.10 -10.43
C ARG A 117 -23.28 9.84 -11.62
N ARG A 118 -24.20 10.76 -11.30
CA ARG A 118 -24.80 11.70 -12.25
C ARG A 118 -24.30 13.12 -12.03
N TYR A 119 -24.40 13.94 -13.06
CA TYR A 119 -24.30 15.39 -12.93
C TYR A 119 -25.53 15.94 -12.20
N PRO A 120 -25.46 17.17 -11.65
CA PRO A 120 -26.63 17.84 -11.08
C PRO A 120 -27.80 18.03 -12.06
N SER A 121 -27.54 17.95 -13.38
CA SER A 121 -28.56 17.97 -14.43
C SER A 121 -29.32 16.64 -14.59
N GLY A 122 -28.90 15.57 -13.91
CA GLY A 122 -29.47 14.22 -14.02
C GLY A 122 -28.79 13.33 -15.07
N GLU A 123 -27.94 13.91 -15.92
CA GLU A 123 -27.18 13.17 -16.94
C GLU A 123 -26.08 12.31 -16.29
N GLU A 124 -25.82 11.12 -16.80
CA GLU A 124 -24.72 10.28 -16.30
C GLU A 124 -23.34 10.92 -16.57
N ARG A 125 -22.42 10.80 -15.60
CA ARG A 125 -21.07 11.39 -15.76
C ARG A 125 -20.20 10.63 -16.75
N CYS A 126 -20.45 9.34 -16.93
CA CYS A 126 -19.60 8.46 -17.73
C CYS A 126 -19.58 8.87 -19.22
N ILE A 127 -18.38 9.07 -19.77
CA ILE A 127 -18.14 9.41 -21.19
C ILE A 127 -17.56 8.23 -22.00
N ALA A 128 -17.63 7.02 -21.45
CA ALA A 128 -17.11 5.80 -22.07
C ALA A 128 -15.65 5.91 -22.57
N CYS A 129 -14.78 6.52 -21.75
CA CYS A 129 -13.37 6.73 -22.07
C CYS A 129 -12.52 5.44 -21.95
N LYS A 130 -13.02 4.43 -21.22
CA LYS A 130 -12.38 3.13 -20.96
C LYS A 130 -11.05 3.17 -20.18
N LEU A 131 -10.71 4.29 -19.54
CA LEU A 131 -9.51 4.37 -18.68
C LEU A 131 -9.63 3.46 -17.46
N CYS A 132 -10.81 3.39 -16.83
CA CYS A 132 -11.04 2.55 -15.66
C CYS A 132 -10.93 1.05 -15.97
N GLU A 133 -11.31 0.62 -17.17
CA GLU A 133 -11.12 -0.75 -17.65
C GLU A 133 -9.64 -1.06 -17.84
N ALA A 134 -8.87 -0.14 -18.43
CA ALA A 134 -7.44 -0.32 -18.67
C ALA A 134 -6.60 -0.38 -17.38
N ILE A 135 -6.94 0.42 -16.36
CA ILE A 135 -6.17 0.48 -15.11
C ILE A 135 -6.55 -0.62 -14.11
N CYS A 136 -7.69 -1.30 -14.32
CA CYS A 136 -8.18 -2.29 -13.36
C CYS A 136 -7.18 -3.48 -13.27
N PRO A 137 -6.51 -3.68 -12.12
CA PRO A 137 -5.46 -4.71 -12.00
C PRO A 137 -6.02 -6.13 -12.11
N ALA A 138 -7.29 -6.33 -11.73
CA ALA A 138 -7.98 -7.61 -11.81
C ALA A 138 -8.85 -7.78 -13.06
N GLN A 139 -8.86 -6.78 -13.96
CA GLN A 139 -9.69 -6.77 -15.18
C GLN A 139 -11.17 -7.13 -14.91
N ALA A 140 -11.72 -6.56 -13.82
CA ALA A 140 -13.09 -6.83 -13.36
C ALA A 140 -14.15 -6.04 -14.14
N ILE A 141 -13.74 -4.97 -14.85
CA ILE A 141 -14.63 -4.05 -15.54
C ILE A 141 -14.68 -4.41 -17.03
N THR A 142 -15.86 -4.41 -17.64
CA THR A 142 -16.00 -4.53 -19.09
C THR A 142 -16.89 -3.42 -19.64
N ILE A 143 -16.41 -2.70 -20.65
CA ILE A 143 -17.09 -1.50 -21.17
C ILE A 143 -17.29 -1.58 -22.67
N GLU A 144 -18.53 -1.37 -23.11
CA GLU A 144 -18.89 -1.16 -24.51
C GLU A 144 -19.47 0.24 -24.68
N ALA A 145 -19.11 0.91 -25.77
CA ALA A 145 -19.38 2.32 -26.00
C ALA A 145 -20.02 2.50 -27.37
N GLU A 146 -21.13 3.21 -27.41
CA GLU A 146 -21.84 3.56 -28.65
C GLU A 146 -22.22 5.05 -28.63
N GLU A 147 -22.52 5.58 -29.81
CA GLU A 147 -23.03 6.93 -29.96
C GLU A 147 -24.53 6.94 -29.70
N ARG A 148 -24.97 7.77 -28.76
CA ARG A 148 -26.39 7.98 -28.48
C ARG A 148 -27.02 8.85 -29.58
N GLU A 149 -28.34 8.81 -29.70
CA GLU A 149 -29.13 9.65 -30.64
C GLU A 149 -28.78 11.14 -30.56
N ASP A 150 -28.34 11.63 -29.40
CA ASP A 150 -27.91 13.02 -29.17
C ASP A 150 -26.48 13.33 -29.66
N GLY A 151 -25.78 12.37 -30.29
CA GLY A 151 -24.38 12.46 -30.68
C GLY A 151 -23.38 12.37 -29.51
N SER A 152 -23.88 12.08 -28.30
CA SER A 152 -23.05 11.91 -27.11
C SER A 152 -22.52 10.48 -27.00
N ARG A 153 -21.24 10.34 -26.65
CA ARG A 153 -20.61 9.03 -26.45
C ARG A 153 -20.94 8.49 -25.06
N ARG A 154 -21.69 7.38 -25.00
CA ARG A 154 -22.15 6.75 -23.75
C ARG A 154 -21.87 5.25 -23.73
N THR A 155 -21.97 4.66 -22.55
CA THR A 155 -21.80 3.22 -22.39
C THR A 155 -23.12 2.49 -22.63
N THR A 156 -23.12 1.48 -23.49
CA THR A 156 -24.24 0.54 -23.60
C THR A 156 -24.12 -0.53 -22.54
N ARG A 157 -22.90 -1.03 -22.34
CA ARG A 157 -22.54 -2.00 -21.32
C ARG A 157 -21.45 -1.44 -20.42
N TYR A 158 -21.67 -1.54 -19.12
CA TYR A 158 -20.69 -1.19 -18.09
C TYR A 158 -20.90 -2.16 -16.95
N ASP A 159 -20.16 -3.26 -16.99
CA ASP A 159 -20.34 -4.34 -16.03
C ASP A 159 -19.11 -4.44 -15.14
N ILE A 160 -19.34 -4.70 -13.86
CA ILE A 160 -18.30 -4.93 -12.87
C ILE A 160 -18.57 -6.24 -12.15
N ASP A 161 -17.60 -7.14 -12.22
CA ASP A 161 -17.60 -8.38 -11.45
C ASP A 161 -17.02 -8.11 -10.05
N MET A 162 -17.88 -8.01 -9.03
CA MET A 162 -17.45 -7.77 -7.64
C MET A 162 -16.66 -8.94 -7.05
N THR A 163 -16.72 -10.13 -7.66
CA THR A 163 -15.92 -11.30 -7.24
C THR A 163 -14.47 -11.22 -7.70
N LYS A 164 -14.20 -10.46 -8.77
CA LYS A 164 -12.84 -10.17 -9.26
C LYS A 164 -12.29 -8.87 -8.68
N CYS A 165 -13.15 -7.92 -8.36
CA CYS A 165 -12.72 -6.63 -7.85
C CYS A 165 -11.93 -6.76 -6.53
N ILE A 166 -10.80 -6.06 -6.46
CA ILE A 166 -9.93 -6.03 -5.26
C ILE A 166 -10.10 -4.76 -4.43
N TYR A 167 -11.08 -3.90 -4.75
CA TYR A 167 -11.40 -2.65 -4.03
C TYR A 167 -10.19 -1.72 -3.80
N CYS A 168 -9.34 -1.61 -4.84
CA CYS A 168 -8.16 -0.75 -4.81
C CYS A 168 -8.48 0.73 -5.10
N GLY A 169 -9.63 1.01 -5.73
CA GLY A 169 -10.07 2.35 -6.14
C GLY A 169 -9.25 3.09 -7.18
N TYR A 170 -8.41 2.38 -7.94
CA TYR A 170 -7.78 2.97 -9.13
C TYR A 170 -8.81 3.42 -10.18
N CYS A 171 -9.97 2.78 -10.25
CA CYS A 171 -11.07 3.21 -11.10
C CYS A 171 -11.59 4.60 -10.73
N GLN A 172 -11.64 4.92 -9.42
CA GLN A 172 -12.09 6.22 -8.93
C GLN A 172 -11.07 7.32 -9.21
N GLU A 173 -9.77 7.03 -9.06
CA GLU A 173 -8.70 8.01 -9.29
C GLU A 173 -8.40 8.22 -10.78
N SER A 174 -8.56 7.19 -11.61
CA SER A 174 -8.33 7.27 -13.06
C SER A 174 -9.47 7.94 -13.82
N CYS A 175 -10.65 8.09 -13.22
CA CYS A 175 -11.81 8.63 -13.92
C CYS A 175 -11.67 10.15 -14.10
N PRO A 176 -11.58 10.67 -15.34
CA PRO A 176 -11.36 12.10 -15.58
C PRO A 176 -12.58 12.98 -15.23
N VAL A 177 -13.74 12.38 -15.01
CA VAL A 177 -15.04 13.05 -14.81
C VAL A 177 -15.73 12.65 -13.51
N ASP A 178 -15.03 11.90 -12.64
CA ASP A 178 -15.56 11.36 -11.37
C ASP A 178 -16.89 10.59 -11.57
N ALA A 179 -16.94 9.72 -12.58
CA ALA A 179 -18.14 8.96 -12.91
C ALA A 179 -18.30 7.69 -12.08
N ILE A 180 -17.24 6.90 -11.93
CA ILE A 180 -17.23 5.69 -11.10
C ILE A 180 -16.58 6.03 -9.77
N VAL A 181 -17.26 5.73 -8.67
CA VAL A 181 -16.75 5.97 -7.32
C VAL A 181 -16.99 4.75 -6.45
N GLU A 182 -16.16 4.63 -5.41
CA GLU A 182 -16.38 3.65 -4.33
C GLU A 182 -17.15 4.34 -3.20
N SER A 183 -18.26 3.73 -2.79
CA SER A 183 -19.15 4.23 -1.76
C SER A 183 -18.69 3.78 -0.36
N PRO A 184 -19.21 4.40 0.72
CA PRO A 184 -18.93 3.95 2.08
C PRO A 184 -19.62 2.62 2.44
N ASN A 185 -20.46 2.06 1.56
CA ASN A 185 -21.21 0.85 1.86
C ASN A 185 -20.31 -0.40 1.80
N ALA A 186 -20.24 -1.14 2.90
CA ALA A 186 -19.57 -2.44 2.98
C ALA A 186 -20.58 -3.61 3.15
N GLU A 187 -21.84 -3.29 3.43
CA GLU A 187 -22.87 -4.25 3.85
C GLU A 187 -23.77 -4.61 2.67
N TYR A 188 -23.21 -5.31 1.69
CA TYR A 188 -23.92 -5.78 0.49
C TYR A 188 -23.62 -7.25 0.19
N ALA A 189 -23.39 -8.04 1.23
CA ALA A 189 -23.28 -9.50 1.08
C ALA A 189 -24.58 -10.06 0.48
N THR A 190 -24.44 -10.91 -0.53
CA THR A 190 -25.54 -11.54 -1.25
C THR A 190 -25.51 -13.05 -1.03
N GLU A 191 -26.66 -13.70 -1.19
CA GLU A 191 -26.78 -15.16 -1.04
C GLU A 191 -26.24 -15.89 -2.27
N THR A 192 -26.41 -15.30 -3.46
CA THR A 192 -25.97 -15.88 -4.73
C THR A 192 -24.82 -15.10 -5.35
N ARG A 193 -24.05 -15.76 -6.22
CA ARG A 193 -22.89 -15.16 -6.90
C ARG A 193 -23.34 -14.27 -8.04
N GLU A 194 -24.43 -14.63 -8.69
CA GLU A 194 -25.00 -13.93 -9.84
C GLU A 194 -25.38 -12.49 -9.48
N GLU A 195 -25.81 -12.26 -8.24
CA GLU A 195 -26.11 -10.93 -7.72
C GLU A 195 -24.87 -10.02 -7.64
N LEU A 196 -23.66 -10.57 -7.53
CA LEU A 196 -22.38 -9.82 -7.47
C LEU A 196 -21.84 -9.43 -8.85
N LEU A 197 -22.49 -9.88 -9.93
CA LEU A 197 -22.19 -9.47 -11.30
C LEU A 197 -23.03 -8.22 -11.60
N TYR A 198 -22.44 -7.05 -11.35
CA TYR A 198 -23.18 -5.81 -11.46
C TYR A 198 -23.22 -5.32 -12.90
N ASN A 199 -24.43 -5.02 -13.38
CA ASN A 199 -24.66 -4.33 -14.64
C ASN A 199 -24.65 -2.82 -14.44
N LYS A 200 -24.61 -2.07 -15.56
CA LYS A 200 -24.68 -0.60 -15.57
C LYS A 200 -25.86 -0.05 -14.76
N GLU A 201 -27.03 -0.64 -14.90
CA GLU A 201 -28.26 -0.20 -14.23
C GLU A 201 -28.17 -0.31 -12.71
N LYS A 202 -27.59 -1.41 -12.21
CA LYS A 202 -27.38 -1.63 -10.78
C LYS A 202 -26.41 -0.59 -10.21
N LEU A 203 -25.33 -0.29 -10.93
CA LEU A 203 -24.35 0.72 -10.54
C LEU A 203 -24.94 2.14 -10.53
N LEU A 204 -25.82 2.47 -11.48
CA LEU A 204 -26.54 3.74 -11.50
C LEU A 204 -27.54 3.82 -10.34
N ALA A 205 -28.30 2.76 -10.07
CA ALA A 205 -29.22 2.71 -8.94
C ALA A 205 -28.49 2.88 -7.59
N ASN A 206 -27.28 2.31 -7.46
CA ASN A 206 -26.43 2.51 -6.31
C ASN A 206 -25.94 3.97 -6.20
N GLY A 207 -25.58 4.59 -7.32
CA GLY A 207 -25.26 6.02 -7.38
C GLY A 207 -26.43 6.88 -6.92
N ASP A 208 -27.62 6.64 -7.46
CA ASP A 208 -28.83 7.38 -7.10
C ASP A 208 -29.19 7.20 -5.62
N LYS A 209 -28.95 6.01 -5.05
CA LYS A 209 -29.16 5.72 -3.61
C LYS A 209 -28.15 6.46 -2.71
N TRP A 210 -26.87 6.49 -3.09
CA TRP A 210 -25.76 6.96 -2.22
C TRP A 210 -25.23 8.36 -2.59
N GLU A 211 -25.77 9.02 -3.61
CA GLU A 211 -25.29 10.35 -4.07
C GLU A 211 -25.13 11.41 -2.96
N PRO A 212 -26.02 11.58 -1.97
CA PRO A 212 -25.82 12.61 -0.94
C PRO A 212 -24.57 12.34 -0.09
N GLU A 213 -24.29 11.08 0.22
CA GLU A 213 -23.10 10.67 0.97
C GLU A 213 -21.85 10.75 0.12
N LEU A 214 -21.91 10.25 -1.13
CA LEU A 214 -20.81 10.35 -2.10
C LEU A 214 -20.41 11.80 -2.36
N ALA A 215 -21.39 12.71 -2.48
CA ALA A 215 -21.13 14.14 -2.64
C ALA A 215 -20.56 14.79 -1.38
N ALA A 216 -20.92 14.32 -0.18
CA ALA A 216 -20.31 14.79 1.07
C ALA A 216 -18.86 14.31 1.21
N VAL A 217 -18.61 13.03 0.90
CA VAL A 217 -17.28 12.42 0.90
C VAL A 217 -16.36 13.08 -0.13
N ALA A 218 -16.85 13.26 -1.37
CA ALA A 218 -16.09 13.90 -2.43
C ALA A 218 -15.70 15.34 -2.05
N ARG A 219 -16.60 16.10 -1.40
CA ARG A 219 -16.27 17.44 -0.88
C ARG A 219 -15.19 17.43 0.20
N ALA A 220 -15.17 16.39 1.04
CA ALA A 220 -14.16 16.25 2.10
C ALA A 220 -12.79 15.80 1.56
N ASP A 221 -12.75 14.95 0.53
CA ASP A 221 -11.52 14.36 0.00
C ASP A 221 -10.92 15.10 -1.20
N ALA A 222 -11.71 15.90 -1.94
CA ALA A 222 -11.25 16.62 -3.14
C ALA A 222 -9.95 17.42 -2.99
N PRO A 223 -9.60 18.05 -1.84
CA PRO A 223 -8.34 18.78 -1.71
C PRO A 223 -7.07 17.91 -1.73
N TYR A 224 -7.19 16.59 -1.59
CA TYR A 224 -6.07 15.66 -1.46
C TYR A 224 -5.84 14.81 -2.71
N ARG A 225 -6.58 15.10 -3.80
CA ARG A 225 -6.47 14.46 -5.11
C ARG A 225 -6.24 15.52 -6.17
#